data_AF-A0A239JAM0-F1
#
_entry.id   AF-A0A239JAM0-F1
#
_cell.length_a   1.000
_cell.length_b   1.000
_cell.length_c   1.000
_cell.angle_alpha   90.00
_cell.angle_beta   90.00
_cell.angle_gamma   90.00
#
_symmetry.space_group_name_H-M   'P 1'
#
loop_
_entity.id
_entity.type
_entity.pdbx_description
1 polymer ?
#
loop_
_entity_poly.entity_id
_entity_poly.type
_entity_poly.pdbx_seq_one_letter_code
_entity_poly.pdbx_strand_id
1 'polypeptide(L)'
;MPNVTEGCVADAKNGVRLATRSEGTAHRDDLKDLTRLAVQGDRTAIESLIAQLRPMVVRYCRGRLGRVSGQYHIADDVAQEVCIAVLSALPRYRDMGRPFASFVFGIASHKVADALRSSVRSAVPTQDLPDGPDEGPGPEETVVRYIEAEHARRLLSRLPDNQRELLMLRVVSGLSAEETGNVLGMSPGAVRVAQHRALARLRAMAELESIA
;
A
#
# COMPACT_ATOMS: atom_id res chain seq x y z
N MET A 1 26.38 -53.37 -30.68
CA MET A 1 25.11 -52.75 -31.13
C MET A 1 23.99 -53.60 -30.56
N PRO A 2 23.11 -53.11 -29.69
CA PRO A 2 22.55 -51.75 -29.61
C PRO A 2 22.89 -51.00 -28.30
N ASN A 3 22.67 -49.69 -28.34
CA ASN A 3 22.82 -48.72 -27.26
C ASN A 3 21.42 -48.39 -26.72
N VAL A 4 21.20 -48.50 -25.40
CA VAL A 4 19.97 -48.05 -24.73
C VAL A 4 20.31 -47.48 -23.35
N THR A 5 19.88 -46.23 -23.16
CA THR A 5 19.40 -45.53 -21.93
C THR A 5 20.31 -45.29 -20.74
N GLU A 6 20.44 -43.98 -20.43
CA GLU A 6 20.28 -43.27 -19.13
C GLU A 6 21.35 -42.17 -19.05
N GLY A 7 21.12 -40.91 -18.70
CA GLY A 7 19.96 -40.17 -18.25
C GLY A 7 20.49 -38.75 -18.01
N CYS A 8 20.03 -37.78 -18.80
CA CYS A 8 20.36 -36.36 -18.61
C CYS A 8 19.08 -35.68 -18.13
N VAL A 9 19.01 -35.33 -16.85
CA VAL A 9 18.01 -34.40 -16.34
C VAL A 9 18.75 -33.31 -15.58
N ALA A 10 18.96 -32.21 -16.30
CA ALA A 10 19.42 -30.94 -15.78
C ALA A 10 18.21 -30.11 -15.29
N ASP A 11 18.42 -29.45 -14.16
CA ASP A 11 17.99 -28.08 -13.82
C ASP A 11 16.54 -27.65 -14.12
N ALA A 12 15.69 -27.73 -13.10
CA ALA A 12 14.51 -26.88 -12.99
C ALA A 12 14.86 -25.60 -12.21
N LYS A 13 15.24 -24.55 -12.95
CA LYS A 13 15.41 -23.18 -12.42
C LYS A 13 14.03 -22.58 -12.09
N ASN A 14 13.82 -22.28 -10.81
CA ASN A 14 12.69 -21.49 -10.32
C ASN A 14 12.87 -20.02 -10.74
N GLY A 15 12.13 -19.61 -11.78
CA GLY A 15 12.12 -18.25 -12.30
C GLY A 15 10.88 -17.49 -11.81
N VAL A 16 11.03 -16.70 -10.75
CA VAL A 16 10.08 -15.62 -10.41
C VAL A 16 10.16 -14.58 -11.53
N ARG A 17 9.22 -14.65 -12.50
CA ARG A 17 9.10 -13.63 -13.55
C ARG A 17 8.52 -12.36 -12.94
N LEU A 18 9.34 -11.32 -12.95
CA LEU A 18 8.94 -9.93 -12.72
C LEU A 18 8.11 -9.42 -13.92
N ALA A 19 6.86 -9.88 -14.05
CA ALA A 19 5.88 -9.19 -14.88
C ALA A 19 5.42 -7.96 -14.10
N THR A 20 5.73 -6.74 -14.56
CA THR A 20 5.06 -5.45 -14.20
C THR A 20 5.92 -4.25 -14.63
N ARG A 21 5.92 -3.93 -15.93
CA ARG A 21 6.23 -2.55 -16.37
C ARG A 21 5.24 -2.03 -17.41
N SER A 22 4.70 -2.92 -18.27
CA SER A 22 3.70 -2.56 -19.28
C SER A 22 2.33 -2.24 -18.66
N GLU A 23 1.79 -3.12 -17.80
CA GLU A 23 0.45 -2.98 -17.19
C GLU A 23 0.32 -1.71 -16.33
N GLY A 24 1.36 -1.36 -15.58
CA GLY A 24 1.35 -0.19 -14.70
C GLY A 24 1.47 1.16 -15.42
N THR A 25 1.68 1.17 -16.74
CA THR A 25 1.71 2.40 -17.56
C THR A 25 0.34 2.62 -18.22
N ALA A 26 -0.26 1.56 -18.78
CA ALA A 26 -1.61 1.58 -19.33
C ALA A 26 -2.67 1.94 -18.27
N HIS A 27 -2.58 1.38 -17.06
CA HIS A 27 -3.47 1.72 -15.95
C HIS A 27 -3.32 3.18 -15.46
N ARG A 28 -2.18 3.82 -15.77
CA ARG A 28 -1.85 5.19 -15.32
C ARG A 28 -2.35 6.25 -16.29
N ASP A 29 -2.21 5.99 -17.59
CA ASP A 29 -2.81 6.82 -18.64
C ASP A 29 -4.34 6.78 -18.53
N ASP A 30 -4.88 5.60 -18.21
CA ASP A 30 -6.30 5.40 -17.89
C ASP A 30 -6.75 6.25 -16.68
N LEU A 31 -5.99 6.29 -15.58
CA LEU A 31 -6.32 7.10 -14.41
C LEU A 31 -6.36 8.61 -14.71
N LYS A 32 -5.45 9.11 -15.56
CA LYS A 32 -5.41 10.52 -15.96
C LYS A 32 -6.62 10.90 -16.80
N ASP A 33 -6.99 10.05 -17.76
CA ASP A 33 -8.18 10.27 -18.60
C ASP A 33 -9.48 10.17 -17.80
N LEU A 34 -9.58 9.18 -16.91
CA LEU A 34 -10.68 9.06 -15.96
C LEU A 34 -10.79 10.30 -15.09
N THR A 35 -9.68 10.82 -14.57
CA THR A 35 -9.70 12.05 -13.76
C THR A 35 -10.25 13.23 -14.57
N ARG A 36 -9.80 13.41 -15.81
CA ARG A 36 -10.27 14.50 -16.69
C ARG A 36 -11.77 14.44 -16.93
N LEU A 37 -12.31 13.26 -17.25
CA LEU A 37 -13.74 13.06 -17.47
C LEU A 37 -14.55 13.20 -16.18
N ALA A 38 -14.04 12.67 -15.08
CA ALA A 38 -14.71 12.71 -13.78
C ALA A 38 -14.81 14.14 -13.23
N VAL A 39 -13.81 15.00 -13.46
CA VAL A 39 -13.87 16.44 -13.15
C VAL A 39 -14.96 17.17 -13.94
N GLN A 40 -15.29 16.70 -15.16
CA GLN A 40 -16.38 17.22 -15.98
C GLN A 40 -17.76 16.72 -15.52
N GLY A 41 -17.82 15.87 -14.49
CA GLY A 41 -19.05 15.30 -13.97
C GLY A 41 -19.52 14.04 -14.67
N ASP A 42 -18.68 13.41 -15.51
CA ASP A 42 -19.00 12.11 -16.10
C ASP A 42 -19.11 11.06 -14.98
N ARG A 43 -20.34 10.57 -14.77
CA ARG A 43 -20.66 9.63 -13.70
C ARG A 43 -19.93 8.31 -13.84
N THR A 44 -19.83 7.77 -15.06
CA THR A 44 -19.14 6.50 -15.33
C THR A 44 -17.64 6.64 -15.06
N ALA A 45 -17.06 7.79 -15.42
CA ALA A 45 -15.67 8.09 -15.12
C ALA A 45 -15.43 8.25 -13.61
N ILE A 46 -16.34 8.90 -12.87
CA ILE A 46 -16.28 8.99 -11.40
C ILE A 46 -16.30 7.61 -10.77
N GLU A 47 -17.24 6.76 -11.15
CA GLU A 47 -17.39 5.40 -10.62
C GLU A 47 -16.12 4.57 -10.89
N SER A 48 -15.61 4.62 -12.12
CA SER A 48 -14.38 3.92 -12.51
C SER A 48 -13.14 4.46 -11.77
N LEU A 49 -13.01 5.78 -11.65
CA LEU A 49 -11.92 6.44 -10.94
C LEU A 49 -11.88 6.01 -9.46
N ILE A 50 -13.03 6.02 -8.78
CA ILE A 50 -13.11 5.58 -7.39
C ILE A 50 -12.87 4.08 -7.26
N ALA A 51 -13.37 3.26 -8.17
CA ALA A 51 -13.13 1.81 -8.18
C ALA A 51 -11.63 1.49 -8.28
N GLN A 52 -10.87 2.25 -9.07
CA GLN A 52 -9.41 2.09 -9.17
C GLN A 52 -8.67 2.61 -7.93
N LEU A 53 -9.12 3.73 -7.34
CA LEU A 53 -8.44 4.37 -6.19
C LEU A 53 -8.67 3.65 -4.87
N ARG A 54 -9.89 3.20 -4.62
CA ARG A 54 -10.30 2.57 -3.36
C ARG A 54 -9.34 1.47 -2.87
N PRO A 55 -8.95 0.47 -3.68
CA PRO A 55 -8.05 -0.59 -3.18
C PRO A 55 -6.67 -0.05 -2.80
N MET A 56 -6.15 0.99 -3.47
CA MET A 56 -4.89 1.63 -3.09
C MET A 56 -5.01 2.36 -1.75
N VAL A 57 -6.11 3.11 -1.56
CA VAL A 57 -6.39 3.85 -0.31
C VAL A 57 -6.60 2.91 0.87
N VAL A 58 -7.34 1.81 0.69
CA VAL A 58 -7.56 0.81 1.74
C VAL A 58 -6.24 0.18 2.19
N ARG A 59 -5.38 -0.23 1.24
CA ARG A 59 -4.05 -0.80 1.57
C ARG A 59 -3.20 0.19 2.35
N TYR A 60 -3.22 1.45 1.96
CA TYR A 60 -2.51 2.53 2.66
C TYR A 60 -3.00 2.72 4.09
N CYS A 61 -4.32 2.89 4.27
CA CYS A 61 -4.92 3.13 5.58
C CYS A 61 -4.67 1.94 6.51
N ARG A 62 -4.90 0.70 6.04
CA ARG A 62 -4.65 -0.51 6.82
C ARG A 62 -3.18 -0.66 7.22
N GLY A 63 -2.22 -0.41 6.34
CA GLY A 63 -0.81 -0.53 6.73
C GLY A 63 -0.32 0.63 7.62
N ARG A 64 -0.99 1.78 7.62
CA ARG A 64 -0.67 2.91 8.51
C ARG A 64 -1.36 2.80 9.87
N LEU A 65 -2.58 2.29 9.93
CA LEU A 65 -3.43 2.24 11.11
C LEU A 65 -3.51 0.86 11.75
N GLY A 66 -3.05 -0.20 11.09
CA GLY A 66 -3.11 -1.58 11.60
C GLY A 66 -2.32 -1.86 12.87
N ARG A 67 -1.63 -0.86 13.44
CA ARG A 67 -1.02 -0.90 14.78
C ARG A 67 -1.95 -0.43 15.89
N VAL A 68 -3.02 0.30 15.57
CA VAL A 68 -4.03 0.75 16.54
C VAL A 68 -4.90 -0.47 16.81
N SER A 69 -4.55 -1.15 17.89
CA SER A 69 -5.05 -2.45 18.36
C SER A 69 -6.56 -2.63 18.19
N GLY A 70 -6.97 -3.76 17.62
CA GLY A 70 -8.36 -4.25 17.67
C GLY A 70 -9.35 -3.66 16.67
N GLN A 71 -8.98 -2.63 15.91
CA GLN A 71 -9.95 -1.87 15.11
C GLN A 71 -9.59 -1.76 13.62
N TYR A 72 -9.56 -2.89 12.90
CA TYR A 72 -9.52 -2.88 11.43
C TYR A 72 -10.61 -1.99 10.81
N HIS A 73 -11.74 -1.88 11.50
CA HIS A 73 -12.86 -1.00 11.17
C HIS A 73 -12.42 0.47 11.04
N ILE A 74 -11.54 0.98 11.92
CA ILE A 74 -11.04 2.36 11.81
C ILE A 74 -10.28 2.58 10.49
N ALA A 75 -9.49 1.61 10.03
CA ALA A 75 -8.74 1.76 8.79
C ALA A 75 -9.65 1.81 7.56
N ASP A 76 -10.70 0.98 7.55
CA ASP A 76 -11.67 0.93 6.46
C ASP A 76 -12.60 2.15 6.48
N ASP A 77 -12.97 2.64 7.66
CA ASP A 77 -13.74 3.87 7.83
C ASP A 77 -12.95 5.09 7.34
N VAL A 78 -11.67 5.19 7.72
CA VAL A 78 -10.77 6.24 7.23
C VAL A 78 -10.62 6.15 5.71
N ALA A 79 -10.52 4.95 5.13
CA ALA A 79 -10.45 4.80 3.69
C ALA A 79 -11.74 5.29 2.99
N GLN A 80 -12.91 5.01 3.58
CA GLN A 80 -14.19 5.54 3.08
C GLN A 80 -14.25 7.07 3.17
N GLU A 81 -13.83 7.65 4.28
CA GLU A 81 -13.75 9.11 4.43
C GLU A 81 -12.85 9.76 3.38
N VAL A 82 -11.73 9.11 3.04
CA VAL A 82 -10.84 9.57 1.96
C VAL A 82 -11.57 9.54 0.62
N CYS A 83 -12.27 8.45 0.28
CA CYS A 83 -13.05 8.38 -0.96
C CYS A 83 -14.12 9.47 -1.03
N ILE A 84 -14.84 9.72 0.07
CA ILE A 84 -15.86 10.78 0.17
C ILE A 84 -15.21 12.16 0.00
N ALA A 85 -14.07 12.40 0.65
CA ALA A 85 -13.34 13.66 0.53
C ALA A 85 -12.84 13.89 -0.90
N VAL A 86 -12.35 12.85 -1.57
CA VAL A 86 -11.96 12.90 -2.99
C VAL A 86 -13.15 13.24 -3.87
N LEU A 87 -14.28 12.54 -3.72
CA LEU A 87 -15.51 12.82 -4.47
C LEU A 87 -15.99 14.26 -4.27
N SER A 88 -15.95 14.74 -3.02
CA SER A 88 -16.36 16.11 -2.67
C SER A 88 -15.42 17.18 -3.23
N ALA A 89 -14.14 16.87 -3.37
CA ALA A 89 -13.14 17.78 -3.89
C ALA A 89 -13.03 17.75 -5.43
N LEU A 90 -13.47 16.66 -6.06
CA LEU A 90 -13.31 16.42 -7.50
C LEU A 90 -13.85 17.56 -8.39
N PRO A 91 -15.04 18.17 -8.15
CA PRO A 91 -15.53 19.28 -8.98
C PRO A 91 -14.67 20.54 -8.91
N ARG A 92 -13.85 20.67 -7.85
CA ARG A 92 -12.94 21.81 -7.63
C ARG A 92 -11.49 21.46 -7.93
N TYR A 93 -11.21 20.21 -8.29
CA TYR A 93 -9.87 19.76 -8.60
C TYR A 93 -9.34 20.49 -9.83
N ARG A 94 -8.11 20.98 -9.74
CA ARG A 94 -7.39 21.60 -10.85
C ARG A 94 -6.09 20.84 -11.03
N ASP A 95 -5.81 20.42 -12.27
CA ASP A 95 -4.52 19.83 -12.60
C ASP A 95 -3.44 20.91 -12.56
N MET A 96 -2.62 20.86 -11.52
CA MET A 96 -1.49 21.78 -11.31
C MET A 96 -0.16 21.14 -11.76
N GLY A 97 -0.21 20.19 -12.70
CA GLY A 97 0.97 19.43 -13.14
C GLY A 97 1.42 18.38 -12.12
N ARG A 98 0.51 17.96 -11.23
CA ARG A 98 0.76 16.89 -10.25
C ARG A 98 -0.18 15.72 -10.55
N PRO A 99 0.31 14.48 -10.53
CA PRO A 99 -0.55 13.32 -10.74
C PRO A 99 -1.66 13.26 -9.69
N PHE A 100 -2.88 12.89 -10.10
CA PHE A 100 -4.07 12.86 -9.25
C PHE A 100 -3.90 11.96 -8.02
N ALA A 101 -3.22 10.82 -8.15
CA ALA A 101 -2.92 9.94 -7.02
C ALA A 101 -2.15 10.68 -5.91
N SER A 102 -1.27 11.62 -6.26
CA SER A 102 -0.57 12.45 -5.26
C SER A 102 -1.54 13.29 -4.43
N PHE A 103 -2.57 13.86 -5.07
CA PHE A 103 -3.61 14.63 -4.39
C PHE A 103 -4.43 13.74 -3.44
N VAL A 104 -4.86 12.57 -3.93
CA VAL A 104 -5.61 11.57 -3.13
C VAL A 104 -4.82 11.14 -1.89
N PHE A 105 -3.53 10.84 -2.06
CA PHE A 105 -2.69 10.37 -0.96
C PHE A 105 -2.24 11.48 -0.01
N GLY A 106 -2.26 12.74 -0.45
CA GLY A 106 -2.21 13.89 0.45
C GLY A 106 -3.40 13.91 1.42
N ILE A 107 -4.63 13.77 0.89
CA ILE A 107 -5.85 13.66 1.72
C ILE A 107 -5.75 12.45 2.66
N ALA A 108 -5.36 11.29 2.14
CA ALA A 108 -5.22 10.07 2.94
C ALA A 108 -4.22 10.22 4.09
N SER A 109 -3.06 10.84 3.83
CA SER A 109 -2.03 11.10 4.84
C SER A 109 -2.56 11.97 5.98
N HIS A 110 -3.33 13.02 5.66
CA HIS A 110 -3.96 13.88 6.66
C HIS A 110 -4.99 13.11 7.50
N LYS A 111 -5.90 12.38 6.85
CA LYS A 111 -6.94 11.60 7.54
C LYS A 111 -6.37 10.52 8.47
N VAL A 112 -5.35 9.80 8.01
CA VAL A 112 -4.61 8.83 8.84
C VAL A 112 -3.95 9.51 10.03
N ALA A 113 -3.31 10.66 9.83
CA ALA A 113 -2.68 11.40 10.92
C ALA A 113 -3.71 11.89 11.95
N ASP A 114 -4.88 12.34 11.49
CA ASP A 114 -5.99 12.75 12.35
C ASP A 114 -6.52 11.58 13.18
N ALA A 115 -6.73 10.42 12.56
CA ALA A 115 -7.14 9.19 13.25
C ALA A 115 -6.13 8.74 14.31
N LEU A 116 -4.82 8.78 14.00
CA LEU A 116 -3.76 8.47 14.97
C LEU A 116 -3.72 9.45 16.14
N ARG A 117 -3.94 10.75 15.90
CA ARG A 117 -4.01 11.74 17.00
C ARG A 117 -5.26 11.55 17.85
N SER A 118 -6.37 11.17 17.23
CA SER A 118 -7.64 10.86 17.90
C SER A 118 -7.51 9.65 18.83
N SER A 119 -6.89 8.57 18.36
CA SER A 119 -6.73 7.35 19.16
C SER A 119 -5.85 7.54 20.40
N VAL A 120 -4.81 8.37 20.31
CA VAL A 120 -3.97 8.75 21.46
C VAL A 120 -4.77 9.55 22.51
N ARG A 121 -5.67 10.43 22.08
CA ARG A 121 -6.50 11.25 22.98
C ARG A 121 -7.63 10.45 23.64
N SER A 122 -8.15 9.44 22.95
CA SER A 122 -9.23 8.58 23.45
C SER A 122 -8.75 7.40 24.30
N ALA A 123 -7.44 7.27 24.54
CA ALA A 123 -6.86 6.27 25.43
C ALA A 123 -7.16 6.59 26.92
N VAL A 124 -8.43 6.51 27.30
CA VAL A 124 -8.85 6.20 28.68
C VAL A 124 -8.65 4.69 28.86
N PRO A 125 -8.16 4.19 30.00
CA PRO A 125 -7.91 2.76 30.18
C PRO A 125 -9.25 2.01 30.31
N THR A 126 -9.81 1.55 29.20
CA THR A 126 -10.79 0.46 29.22
C THR A 126 -10.01 -0.85 29.06
N GLN A 127 -10.03 -1.64 30.12
CA GLN A 127 -9.77 -3.07 30.01
C GLN A 127 -10.93 -3.66 29.22
N ASP A 128 -10.77 -3.83 27.92
CA ASP A 128 -11.69 -4.66 27.14
C ASP A 128 -10.87 -5.45 26.12
N LEU A 129 -10.76 -6.73 26.42
CA LEU A 129 -10.31 -7.78 25.52
C LEU A 129 -11.51 -8.17 24.64
N PRO A 130 -11.42 -8.13 23.31
CA PRO A 130 -12.36 -8.87 22.47
C PRO A 130 -11.65 -10.10 21.90
N ASP A 131 -11.91 -11.26 22.52
CA ASP A 131 -11.94 -12.53 21.80
C ASP A 131 -13.20 -12.52 20.91
N GLY A 132 -13.04 -12.01 19.69
CA GLY A 132 -14.02 -12.15 18.62
C GLY A 132 -13.48 -13.11 17.57
N PRO A 133 -14.31 -14.01 17.00
CA PRO A 133 -13.86 -14.91 15.94
C PRO A 133 -13.33 -14.11 14.74
N ASP A 134 -12.14 -14.49 14.27
CA ASP A 134 -11.49 -13.96 13.07
C ASP A 134 -12.32 -14.36 11.84
N GLU A 135 -13.08 -13.42 11.26
CA GLU A 135 -13.84 -13.62 10.01
C GLU A 135 -12.95 -13.51 8.76
N GLY A 136 -11.70 -13.98 8.85
CA GLY A 136 -10.82 -14.23 7.70
C GLY A 136 -11.03 -15.63 7.08
N PRO A 137 -10.64 -15.85 5.82
CA PRO A 137 -10.71 -17.18 5.20
C PRO A 137 -9.84 -18.21 5.95
N GLY A 138 -10.32 -19.45 6.06
CA GLY A 138 -9.92 -20.52 7.01
C GLY A 138 -8.44 -20.99 7.07
N PRO A 139 -8.11 -21.95 7.96
CA PRO A 139 -7.08 -21.73 9.00
C PRO A 139 -5.70 -22.37 8.81
N GLU A 140 -5.27 -22.83 7.62
CA GLU A 140 -3.94 -23.47 7.49
C GLU A 140 -2.99 -22.77 6.51
N GLU A 141 -3.48 -22.29 5.37
CA GLU A 141 -2.69 -21.46 4.44
C GLU A 141 -2.69 -19.97 4.87
N THR A 142 -3.70 -19.57 5.64
CA THR A 142 -3.88 -18.22 6.19
C THR A 142 -2.93 -17.93 7.35
N VAL A 143 -2.55 -18.93 8.16
CA VAL A 143 -1.69 -18.73 9.33
C VAL A 143 -0.27 -18.35 8.92
N VAL A 144 0.32 -19.02 7.92
CA VAL A 144 1.66 -18.68 7.42
C VAL A 144 1.68 -17.28 6.83
N ARG A 145 0.70 -16.94 5.98
CA ARG A 145 0.57 -15.59 5.39
C ARG A 145 0.32 -14.52 6.44
N TYR A 146 -0.45 -14.85 7.48
CA TYR A 146 -0.69 -13.96 8.61
C TYR A 146 0.59 -13.71 9.40
N ILE A 147 1.34 -14.77 9.74
CA ILE A 147 2.63 -14.67 10.45
C ILE A 147 3.65 -13.86 9.64
N GLU A 148 3.76 -14.12 8.33
CA GLU A 148 4.62 -13.35 7.42
C GLU A 148 4.20 -11.88 7.33
N ALA A 149 2.89 -11.61 7.25
CA ALA A 149 2.37 -10.25 7.22
C ALA A 149 2.61 -9.50 8.54
N GLU A 150 2.44 -10.17 9.68
CA GLU A 150 2.78 -9.61 11.00
C GLU A 150 4.28 -9.36 11.14
N HIS A 151 5.11 -10.28 10.66
CA HIS A 151 6.56 -10.12 10.63
C HIS A 151 6.98 -8.90 9.79
N ALA A 152 6.44 -8.78 8.57
CA ALA A 152 6.67 -7.62 7.72
C ALA A 152 6.21 -6.31 8.37
N ARG A 153 5.05 -6.31 9.04
CA ARG A 153 4.56 -5.14 9.79
C ARG A 153 5.49 -4.76 10.95
N ARG A 154 5.98 -5.74 11.72
CA ARG A 154 6.96 -5.49 12.80
C ARG A 154 8.25 -4.87 12.25
N LEU A 155 8.80 -5.41 11.18
CA LEU A 155 10.01 -4.85 10.56
C LEU A 155 9.79 -3.42 10.03
N LEU A 156 8.66 -3.17 9.35
CA LEU A 156 8.28 -1.83 8.90
C LEU A 156 8.15 -0.85 10.07
N SER A 157 7.64 -1.30 11.23
CA SER A 157 7.50 -0.48 12.43
C SER A 157 8.84 -0.04 13.05
N ARG A 158 9.95 -0.71 12.70
CA ARG A 158 11.30 -0.37 13.16
C ARG A 158 12.02 0.63 12.25
N LEU A 159 11.46 0.91 11.06
CA LEU A 159 12.00 1.95 10.18
C LEU A 159 11.68 3.35 10.72
N PRO A 160 12.54 4.34 10.44
CA PRO A 160 12.19 5.76 10.58
C PRO A 160 10.89 6.08 9.84
N ASP A 161 10.06 6.96 10.40
CA ASP A 161 8.71 7.22 9.90
C ASP A 161 8.69 7.68 8.44
N ASN A 162 9.67 8.49 8.01
CA ASN A 162 9.81 8.93 6.62
C ASN A 162 10.12 7.77 5.65
N GLN A 163 10.91 6.79 6.07
CA GLN A 163 11.21 5.60 5.28
C GLN A 163 10.01 4.64 5.23
N ARG A 164 9.33 4.46 6.38
CA ARG A 164 8.10 3.68 6.45
C ARG A 164 7.04 4.28 5.52
N GLU A 165 6.83 5.58 5.58
CA GLU A 165 5.86 6.27 4.74
C GLU A 165 6.17 6.13 3.25
N LEU A 166 7.45 6.29 2.89
CA LEU A 166 7.88 6.08 1.51
C LEU A 166 7.58 4.66 1.01
N LEU A 167 7.77 3.63 1.84
CA LEU A 167 7.45 2.26 1.47
C LEU A 167 5.94 1.99 1.45
N MET A 168 5.17 2.61 2.33
CA MET A 168 3.71 2.56 2.32
C MET A 168 3.14 3.10 1.00
N LEU A 169 3.67 4.22 0.50
CA LEU A 169 3.25 4.79 -0.78
C LEU A 169 3.73 3.95 -1.96
N ARG A 170 5.02 3.58 -2.01
CA ARG A 170 5.66 2.94 -3.18
C ARG A 170 5.33 1.46 -3.34
N VAL A 171 5.31 0.71 -2.24
CA VAL A 171 5.26 -0.76 -2.26
C VAL A 171 3.86 -1.25 -1.91
N VAL A 172 3.26 -0.70 -0.85
CA VAL A 172 1.94 -1.15 -0.40
C VAL A 172 0.81 -0.55 -1.24
N SER A 173 0.93 0.74 -1.55
CA SER A 173 -0.12 1.48 -2.27
C SER A 173 0.10 1.48 -3.79
N GLY A 174 1.35 1.32 -4.24
CA GLY A 174 1.71 1.19 -5.65
C GLY A 174 1.93 2.51 -6.39
N LEU A 175 2.02 3.65 -5.68
CA LEU A 175 2.31 4.95 -6.29
C LEU A 175 3.66 4.90 -6.97
N SER A 176 3.81 5.58 -8.09
CA SER A 176 5.09 5.82 -8.78
C SER A 176 6.06 6.67 -7.94
N ALA A 177 7.32 6.73 -8.39
CA ALA A 177 8.32 7.59 -7.75
C ALA A 177 7.98 9.09 -7.89
N GLU A 178 7.30 9.47 -8.96
CA GLU A 178 6.85 10.84 -9.19
C GLU A 178 5.68 11.21 -8.28
N GLU A 179 4.65 10.36 -8.21
CA GLU A 179 3.52 10.53 -7.29
C GLU A 179 3.99 10.59 -5.83
N THR A 180 4.83 9.63 -5.44
CA THR A 180 5.40 9.61 -4.08
C THR A 180 6.23 10.86 -3.81
N GLY A 181 7.00 11.34 -4.79
CA GLY A 181 7.79 12.55 -4.67
C GLY A 181 6.93 13.78 -4.41
N ASN A 182 5.80 13.90 -5.12
CA ASN A 182 4.83 14.96 -4.92
C ASN A 182 4.16 14.90 -3.53
N VAL A 183 3.88 13.70 -3.01
CA VAL A 183 3.33 13.53 -1.65
C VAL A 183 4.35 13.88 -0.57
N LEU A 184 5.61 13.45 -0.73
CA LEU A 184 6.65 13.58 0.29
C LEU A 184 7.53 14.84 0.17
N GLY A 185 7.32 15.67 -0.85
CA GLY A 185 8.19 16.82 -1.13
C GLY A 185 9.60 16.40 -1.57
N MET A 186 9.73 15.29 -2.29
CA MET A 186 11.00 14.73 -2.74
C MET A 186 11.08 14.69 -4.27
N SER A 187 12.29 14.79 -4.84
CA SER A 187 12.46 14.51 -6.27
C SER A 187 12.24 13.02 -6.58
N PRO A 188 11.77 12.64 -7.78
CA PRO A 188 11.61 11.23 -8.15
C PRO A 188 12.92 10.43 -8.04
N GLY A 189 14.06 11.08 -8.29
CA GLY A 189 15.39 10.49 -8.08
C GLY A 189 15.65 10.17 -6.61
N ALA A 190 15.40 11.15 -5.73
CA ALA A 190 15.55 10.96 -4.28
C ALA A 190 14.64 9.86 -3.74
N VAL A 191 13.41 9.74 -4.25
CA VAL A 191 12.47 8.66 -3.88
C VAL A 191 13.05 7.29 -4.21
N ARG A 192 13.60 7.09 -5.41
CA ARG A 192 14.19 5.79 -5.82
C ARG A 192 15.37 5.40 -4.94
N VAL A 193 16.25 6.35 -4.65
CA VAL A 193 17.41 6.11 -3.79
C VAL A 193 16.98 5.81 -2.35
N ALA A 194 16.02 6.57 -1.81
CA ALA A 194 15.49 6.33 -0.47
C ALA A 194 14.76 4.98 -0.37
N GLN A 195 13.98 4.60 -1.40
CA GLN A 195 13.35 3.29 -1.51
C GLN A 195 14.38 2.16 -1.43
N HIS A 196 15.45 2.26 -2.22
CA HIS A 196 16.52 1.28 -2.23
C HIS A 196 17.14 1.11 -0.83
N ARG A 197 17.48 2.24 -0.17
CA ARG A 197 18.05 2.21 1.18
C ARG A 197 17.10 1.62 2.22
N ALA A 198 15.81 1.98 2.17
CA ALA A 198 14.82 1.45 3.10
C ALA A 198 14.63 -0.07 2.94
N LEU A 199 14.58 -0.56 1.71
CA LEU A 199 14.49 -2.00 1.43
C LEU A 199 15.77 -2.76 1.87
N ALA A 200 16.95 -2.19 1.63
CA ALA A 200 18.20 -2.79 2.11
C ALA A 200 18.23 -2.89 3.63
N ARG A 201 17.74 -1.86 4.34
CA ARG A 201 17.63 -1.89 5.80
C ARG A 201 16.65 -2.95 6.29
N LEU A 202 15.49 -3.11 5.64
CA LEU A 202 14.54 -4.17 5.98
C LEU A 202 15.15 -5.56 5.81
N ARG A 203 15.87 -5.80 4.70
CA ARG A 203 16.55 -7.08 4.46
C ARG A 203 17.57 -7.40 5.55
N ALA A 204 18.42 -6.43 5.90
CA ALA A 204 19.39 -6.62 6.98
C ALA A 204 18.72 -6.93 8.33
N MET A 205 17.58 -6.28 8.65
CA MET A 205 16.84 -6.59 9.88
C MET A 205 16.20 -7.98 9.84
N ALA A 206 15.67 -8.41 8.69
CA ALA A 206 15.09 -9.73 8.52
C ALA A 206 16.14 -10.85 8.62
N GLU A 207 17.32 -10.65 8.03
CA GLU A 207 18.44 -11.59 8.11
C GLU A 207 18.92 -11.78 9.56
N LEU A 208 19.05 -10.68 10.32
CA LEU A 208 19.41 -10.74 11.74
C LEU A 208 18.40 -11.52 12.59
N GLU A 209 17.10 -11.41 12.29
CA GLU A 209 16.04 -12.16 12.98
C GLU A 209 15.97 -13.63 12.52
N SER A 210 16.47 -13.98 11.34
CA SER A 210 16.52 -15.37 10.87
C SER A 210 17.67 -16.20 11.44
N ILE A 211 18.68 -15.52 11.99
CA ILE A 211 19.89 -16.13 12.58
C ILE A 211 19.73 -16.29 14.11
N ALA A 212 18.78 -15.57 14.72
CA ALA A 212 18.49 -15.59 16.15
C ALA A 212 17.38 -16.59 16.49
#